data_AF-A0A1J5T245-F1
#
_entry.id   AF-A0A1J5T245-F1
#
_cell.length_a   1.000
_cell.length_b   1.000
_cell.length_c   1.000
_cell.angle_alpha   90.00
_cell.angle_beta   90.00
_cell.angle_gamma   90.00
#
_symmetry.space_group_name_H-M   'P 1'
#
loop_
_entity.id
_entity.type
_entity.pdbx_description
1 polymer ?
#
loop_
_entity_poly.entity_id
_entity_poly.type
_entity_poly.pdbx_seq_one_letter_code
_entity_poly.pdbx_strand_id
1 'polypeptide(L)'
;MTTPPSPPESEKLQAAHRILSAAQSFLDASRSLRDIHVLTERMIAELLQRDSDRPLRDKTLAHVAAYFRHQLAASGPADRRLEEARHFTQEVLALILRVRRSRGEAPPAPTEIDGYLAEEQVAVDTDDCDTEADSALMEASADSPAADAPTRIILVPPPRPEKHEDFPSLLAAALRYRVGVITSYFQRWNPRVSRVMPLPFLLAVPFGERLNRLMDEVIAPAMLDSRPVRVLATRHVWNQMESKDFWTFAEQQGHMDCLRLAWQDAWNRLRPHLMTRAGHQVLKSHPALADLRARLASEDYALPRIGNREIDLLSSFLDPAYARTPLEQAWTKLRQTYEQELDRRVYQDQARAGALRDSLLACFQPFTNPTAEFLAMLCYWNFPHLTLSFLTAFTHNHGTNREQRLRRIPYLMWYLDRPEAEQALVEDDALVEKVSRRAALRKQQAREEEERARDATLGGVSWKA
;
A
#
# COMPACT_ATOMS: atom_id res chain seq x y z
N MET A 1 -25.42 45.02 -8.56
CA MET A 1 -24.19 44.30 -8.96
C MET A 1 -24.59 42.86 -9.23
N THR A 2 -24.58 42.44 -10.49
CA THR A 2 -24.88 41.05 -10.89
C THR A 2 -23.63 40.20 -10.63
N THR A 3 -23.76 39.20 -9.76
CA THR A 3 -22.71 38.20 -9.54
C THR A 3 -22.46 37.45 -10.86
N PRO A 4 -21.20 37.33 -11.33
CA PRO A 4 -20.90 36.60 -12.55
C PRO A 4 -21.33 35.12 -12.41
N PRO A 5 -21.80 34.48 -13.49
CA PRO A 5 -22.21 33.08 -13.46
C PRO A 5 -21.02 32.19 -13.08
N SER A 6 -21.26 31.25 -12.17
CA SER A 6 -20.27 30.25 -11.76
C SER A 6 -19.86 29.40 -12.97
N PRO A 7 -18.55 29.17 -13.20
CA PRO A 7 -18.11 28.36 -14.33
C PRO A 7 -18.64 26.92 -14.21
N PRO A 8 -18.92 26.24 -15.34
CA PRO A 8 -19.41 24.87 -15.37
C PRO A 8 -18.42 23.92 -14.68
N GLU A 9 -18.95 22.85 -14.09
CA GLU A 9 -18.17 21.89 -13.29
C GLU A 9 -17.04 21.21 -14.07
N SER A 10 -17.23 21.03 -15.38
CA SER A 10 -16.22 20.51 -16.31
C SER A 10 -15.00 21.42 -16.42
N GLU A 11 -15.16 22.75 -16.41
CA GLU A 11 -14.06 23.70 -16.47
C GLU A 11 -13.24 23.70 -15.17
N LYS A 12 -13.92 23.59 -14.01
CA LYS A 12 -13.25 23.49 -12.70
C LYS A 12 -12.37 22.23 -12.61
N LEU A 13 -12.86 21.12 -13.17
CA LEU A 13 -12.12 19.85 -13.27
C LEU A 13 -10.89 19.98 -14.19
N GLN A 14 -11.05 20.59 -15.36
CA GLN A 14 -9.95 20.81 -16.29
C GLN A 14 -8.88 21.73 -15.71
N ALA A 15 -9.27 22.80 -15.02
CA ALA A 15 -8.34 23.70 -14.36
C ALA A 15 -7.54 22.98 -13.26
N ALA A 16 -8.18 22.20 -12.39
CA ALA A 16 -7.48 21.41 -11.38
C ALA A 16 -6.47 20.42 -12.00
N HIS A 17 -6.84 19.78 -13.12
CA HIS A 17 -5.94 18.87 -13.82
C HIS A 17 -4.72 19.59 -14.42
N ARG A 18 -4.90 20.79 -14.98
CA ARG A 18 -3.79 21.61 -15.50
C ARG A 18 -2.81 22.00 -14.40
N ILE A 19 -3.31 22.41 -13.23
CA ILE A 19 -2.47 22.76 -12.07
C ILE A 19 -1.61 21.56 -11.64
N LEU A 20 -2.22 20.36 -11.54
CA LEU A 20 -1.48 19.14 -11.17
C LEU A 20 -0.46 18.75 -12.24
N SER A 21 -0.81 18.91 -13.53
CA SER A 21 0.10 18.62 -14.64
C SER A 21 1.29 19.59 -14.70
N ALA A 22 1.06 20.87 -14.39
CA ALA A 22 2.13 21.86 -14.29
C ALA A 22 3.05 21.50 -13.12
N ALA A 23 2.48 21.30 -11.92
CA ALA A 23 3.22 20.87 -10.73
C ALA A 23 4.08 19.63 -11.00
N GLN A 24 3.53 18.65 -11.70
CA GLN A 24 4.24 17.42 -12.06
C GLN A 24 5.53 17.71 -12.83
N SER A 25 5.49 18.62 -13.79
CA SER A 25 6.65 18.95 -14.62
C SER A 25 7.78 19.57 -13.78
N PHE A 26 7.45 20.42 -12.80
CA PHE A 26 8.42 21.00 -11.87
C PHE A 26 8.95 19.98 -10.86
N LEU A 27 8.08 19.09 -10.38
CA LEU A 27 8.48 17.99 -9.49
C LEU A 27 9.46 17.03 -10.16
N ASP A 28 9.22 16.72 -11.44
CA ASP A 28 10.10 15.85 -12.23
C ASP A 28 11.45 16.53 -12.54
N ALA A 29 11.46 17.87 -12.68
CA ALA A 29 12.67 18.65 -12.86
C ALA A 29 13.49 18.85 -11.57
N SER A 30 12.84 18.76 -10.40
CA SER A 30 13.47 18.96 -9.09
C SER A 30 14.49 17.86 -8.78
N ARG A 31 15.71 18.25 -8.40
CA ARG A 31 16.83 17.32 -8.16
C ARG A 31 17.12 17.09 -6.68
N SER A 32 16.58 17.93 -5.80
CA SER A 32 16.79 17.82 -4.36
C SER A 32 15.46 17.74 -3.59
N LEU A 33 15.50 17.17 -2.38
CA LEU A 33 14.35 17.18 -1.46
C LEU A 33 14.00 18.62 -1.03
N ARG A 34 14.97 19.52 -1.01
CA ARG A 34 14.80 20.93 -0.66
C ARG A 34 14.00 21.66 -1.73
N ASP A 35 14.31 21.43 -3.01
CA ASP A 35 13.58 22.03 -4.14
C ASP A 35 12.10 21.65 -4.09
N ILE A 36 11.84 20.34 -3.88
CA ILE A 36 10.48 19.81 -3.76
C ILE A 36 9.77 20.44 -2.56
N HIS A 37 10.46 20.60 -1.42
CA HIS A 37 9.88 21.22 -0.22
C HIS A 37 9.44 22.66 -0.48
N VAL A 38 10.34 23.49 -1.00
CA VAL A 38 10.09 24.92 -1.31
C VAL A 38 8.96 25.05 -2.31
N LEU A 39 8.99 24.26 -3.39
CA LEU A 39 7.92 24.22 -4.38
C LEU A 39 6.57 23.86 -3.73
N THR A 40 6.56 22.87 -2.84
CA THR A 40 5.34 22.44 -2.15
C THR A 40 4.76 23.54 -1.27
N GLU A 41 5.59 24.19 -0.44
CA GLU A 41 5.15 25.28 0.44
C GLU A 41 4.59 26.45 -0.36
N ARG A 42 5.28 26.83 -1.44
CA ARG A 42 4.85 27.90 -2.35
C ARG A 42 3.50 27.58 -2.99
N MET A 43 3.36 26.38 -3.55
CA MET A 43 2.09 25.95 -4.14
C MET A 43 0.95 25.92 -3.12
N ILE A 44 1.20 25.52 -1.87
CA ILE A 44 0.21 25.58 -0.80
C ILE A 44 -0.19 27.02 -0.49
N ALA A 45 0.78 27.93 -0.40
CA ALA A 45 0.53 29.33 -0.12
C ALA A 45 -0.35 29.98 -1.20
N GLU A 46 -0.06 29.72 -2.48
CA GLU A 46 -0.83 30.20 -3.62
C GLU A 46 -2.23 29.58 -3.69
N LEU A 47 -2.32 28.25 -3.49
CA LEU A 47 -3.58 27.54 -3.48
C LEU A 47 -4.44 27.88 -2.26
N LEU A 48 -3.91 28.51 -1.21
CA LEU A 48 -4.63 28.86 0.01
C LEU A 48 -4.40 30.33 0.39
N GLN A 49 -4.39 31.22 -0.61
CA GLN A 49 -4.09 32.64 -0.43
C GLN A 49 -5.18 33.45 0.29
N ARG A 50 -6.42 32.94 0.39
CA ARG A 50 -7.54 33.67 1.00
C ARG A 50 -7.40 33.72 2.52
N ASP A 51 -7.86 34.81 3.13
CA ASP A 51 -7.88 34.94 4.60
C ASP A 51 -8.69 33.82 5.28
N SER A 52 -9.77 33.37 4.64
CA SER A 52 -10.59 32.24 5.11
C SER A 52 -9.84 30.90 5.11
N ASP A 53 -8.81 30.76 4.29
CA ASP A 53 -8.01 29.55 4.17
C ASP A 53 -6.81 29.53 5.13
N ARG A 54 -6.50 30.65 5.80
CA ARG A 54 -5.34 30.78 6.68
C ARG A 54 -5.20 29.65 7.71
N PRO A 55 -6.24 29.21 8.44
CA PRO A 55 -6.10 28.09 9.37
C PRO A 55 -5.76 26.76 8.68
N LEU A 56 -6.30 26.53 7.48
CA LEU A 56 -6.00 25.33 6.69
C LEU A 56 -4.59 25.40 6.13
N ARG A 57 -4.19 26.55 5.59
CA ARG A 57 -2.85 26.81 5.07
C ARG A 57 -1.78 26.56 6.13
N ASP A 58 -1.91 27.21 7.27
CA ASP A 58 -0.92 27.15 8.35
C ASP A 58 -0.78 25.70 8.87
N LYS A 59 -1.91 24.99 9.00
CA LYS A 59 -1.92 23.57 9.36
C LYS A 59 -1.27 22.68 8.30
N THR A 60 -1.58 22.90 7.03
CA THR A 60 -1.02 22.09 5.93
C THR A 60 0.47 22.35 5.77
N LEU A 61 0.93 23.61 5.82
CA LEU A 61 2.35 23.96 5.80
C LEU A 61 3.09 23.30 6.98
N ALA A 62 2.54 23.32 8.19
CA ALA A 62 3.14 22.64 9.33
C ALA A 62 3.32 21.12 9.11
N HIS A 63 2.34 20.46 8.48
CA HIS A 63 2.43 19.04 8.13
C HIS A 63 3.44 18.76 7.01
N VAL A 64 3.51 19.61 5.99
CA VAL A 64 4.49 19.50 4.91
C VAL A 64 5.90 19.67 5.45
N ALA A 65 6.15 20.71 6.23
CA ALA A 65 7.45 20.93 6.86
C ALA A 65 7.87 19.74 7.76
N ALA A 66 6.92 19.17 8.51
CA ALA A 66 7.19 17.98 9.32
C ALA A 66 7.56 16.74 8.47
N TYR A 67 6.91 16.54 7.32
CA TYR A 67 7.22 15.45 6.41
C TYR A 67 8.62 15.60 5.79
N PHE A 68 8.95 16.79 5.27
CA PHE A 68 10.25 17.02 4.63
C PHE A 68 11.40 16.94 5.62
N ARG A 69 11.21 17.41 6.87
CA ARG A 69 12.16 17.17 7.96
C ARG A 69 12.43 15.68 8.17
N HIS A 70 11.38 14.86 8.20
CA HIS A 70 11.53 13.40 8.34
C HIS A 70 12.27 12.79 7.15
N GLN A 71 11.98 13.21 5.92
CA GLN A 71 12.66 12.69 4.73
C GLN A 71 14.14 13.08 4.65
N LEU A 72 14.49 14.29 5.09
CA LEU A 72 15.88 14.73 5.20
C LEU A 72 16.67 13.90 6.22
N ALA A 73 16.04 13.56 7.36
CA ALA A 73 16.64 12.74 8.42
C ALA A 73 16.65 11.22 8.12
N ALA A 74 15.84 10.75 7.17
CA ALA A 74 15.71 9.33 6.88
C ALA A 74 16.98 8.76 6.22
N SER A 75 17.46 7.62 6.74
CA SER A 75 18.53 6.84 6.11
C SER A 75 17.93 5.98 4.99
N GLY A 76 18.23 6.32 3.74
CA GLY A 76 17.77 5.56 2.57
C GLY A 76 18.34 6.10 1.25
N PRO A 77 18.21 5.34 0.15
CA PRO A 77 18.66 5.78 -1.17
C PRO A 77 18.04 7.14 -1.54
N ALA A 78 18.86 8.08 -2.01
CA ALA A 78 18.42 9.44 -2.32
C ALA A 78 17.30 9.47 -3.38
N ASP A 79 17.42 8.64 -4.42
CA ASP A 79 16.45 8.56 -5.52
C ASP A 79 15.06 8.13 -5.03
N ARG A 80 15.01 7.12 -4.14
CA ARG A 80 13.75 6.66 -3.56
C ARG A 80 13.09 7.74 -2.71
N ARG A 81 13.88 8.46 -1.91
CA ARG A 81 13.35 9.57 -1.07
C ARG A 81 12.80 10.70 -1.94
N LEU A 82 13.47 11.02 -3.05
CA LEU A 82 13.00 12.00 -4.03
C LEU A 82 11.66 11.57 -4.65
N GLU A 83 11.54 10.33 -5.10
CA GLU A 83 10.27 9.80 -5.64
C GLU A 83 9.14 9.84 -4.61
N GLU A 84 9.41 9.44 -3.37
CA GLU A 84 8.44 9.51 -2.27
C GLU A 84 7.99 10.95 -2.00
N ALA A 85 8.92 11.91 -2.04
CA ALA A 85 8.63 13.33 -1.85
C ALA A 85 7.81 13.92 -3.02
N ARG A 86 8.09 13.53 -4.27
CA ARG A 86 7.28 13.91 -5.44
C ARG A 86 5.85 13.41 -5.29
N HIS A 87 5.68 12.13 -4.94
CA HIS A 87 4.36 11.54 -4.73
C HIS A 87 3.61 12.21 -3.57
N PHE A 88 4.29 12.46 -2.45
CA PHE A 88 3.70 13.18 -1.32
C PHE A 88 3.18 14.57 -1.74
N THR A 89 3.98 15.31 -2.49
CA THR A 89 3.61 16.65 -2.97
C THR A 89 2.36 16.60 -3.85
N GLN A 90 2.32 15.67 -4.82
CA GLN A 90 1.15 15.47 -5.67
C GLN A 90 -0.11 15.17 -4.85
N GLU A 91 -0.02 14.29 -3.84
CA GLU A 91 -1.15 13.96 -2.97
C GLU A 91 -1.67 15.18 -2.20
N VAL A 92 -0.77 15.99 -1.65
CA VAL A 92 -1.12 17.21 -0.90
C VAL A 92 -1.84 18.21 -1.79
N LEU A 93 -1.31 18.47 -2.99
CA LEU A 93 -1.91 19.40 -3.95
C LEU A 93 -3.28 18.90 -4.44
N ALA A 94 -3.39 17.60 -4.74
CA ALA A 94 -4.66 17.00 -5.14
C ALA A 94 -5.72 17.09 -4.03
N LEU A 95 -5.31 16.92 -2.76
CA LEU A 95 -6.21 17.06 -1.61
C LEU A 95 -6.69 18.51 -1.46
N ILE A 96 -5.80 19.50 -1.56
CA ILE A 96 -6.16 20.93 -1.48
C ILE A 96 -7.16 21.29 -2.57
N LEU A 97 -6.91 20.89 -3.82
CA LEU A 97 -7.81 21.15 -4.94
C LEU A 97 -9.17 20.48 -4.74
N ARG A 98 -9.21 19.26 -4.17
CA ARG A 98 -10.46 18.58 -3.82
C ARG A 98 -11.24 19.33 -2.74
N VAL A 99 -10.57 19.79 -1.68
CA VAL A 99 -11.20 20.57 -0.59
C VAL A 99 -11.79 21.86 -1.12
N ARG A 100 -11.04 22.61 -1.94
CA ARG A 100 -11.52 23.86 -2.56
C ARG A 100 -12.73 23.62 -3.46
N ARG A 101 -12.70 22.55 -4.27
CA ARG A 101 -13.86 22.17 -5.08
C ARG A 101 -15.08 21.86 -4.23
N SER A 102 -14.92 21.16 -3.11
CA SER A 102 -16.04 20.85 -2.20
C SER A 102 -16.65 22.10 -1.55
N ARG A 103 -15.87 23.18 -1.40
CA ARG A 103 -16.32 24.50 -0.95
C ARG A 103 -16.96 25.35 -2.07
N GLY A 104 -17.07 24.80 -3.28
CA GLY A 104 -17.61 25.49 -4.46
C GLY A 104 -16.65 26.51 -5.09
N GLU A 105 -15.42 26.58 -4.61
CA GLU A 105 -14.45 27.59 -5.02
C GLU A 105 -13.83 27.25 -6.37
N ALA A 106 -13.64 28.27 -7.20
CA ALA A 106 -12.87 28.12 -8.43
C ALA A 106 -11.38 27.93 -8.11
N PRO A 107 -10.67 27.03 -8.82
CA PRO A 107 -9.20 27.00 -8.78
C PRO A 107 -8.63 28.35 -9.26
N PRO A 108 -7.42 28.74 -8.81
CA PRO A 108 -6.73 29.89 -9.38
C PRO A 108 -6.48 29.68 -10.88
N ALA A 109 -6.37 30.79 -11.63
CA ALA A 109 -6.14 30.72 -13.07
C ALA A 109 -4.74 30.14 -13.35
N PRO A 110 -4.57 29.24 -14.33
CA PRO A 110 -3.26 28.64 -14.64
C PRO A 110 -2.16 29.67 -14.92
N THR A 111 -2.52 30.81 -15.52
CA THR A 111 -1.61 31.91 -15.84
C THR A 111 -0.98 32.58 -14.62
N GLU A 112 -1.65 32.53 -13.46
CA GLU A 112 -1.08 33.03 -12.21
C GLU A 112 0.05 32.09 -11.76
N ILE A 113 -0.17 30.78 -11.85
CA ILE A 113 0.81 29.76 -11.42
C ILE A 113 2.04 29.71 -12.35
N ASP A 114 1.83 29.78 -13.67
CA ASP A 114 2.92 29.73 -14.65
C ASP A 114 3.88 30.94 -14.54
N GLY A 115 3.36 32.13 -14.22
CA GLY A 115 4.17 33.33 -14.01
C GLY A 115 5.11 33.20 -12.81
N TYR A 116 4.60 32.61 -11.73
CA TYR A 116 5.37 32.43 -10.49
C TYR A 116 6.46 31.36 -10.61
N LEU A 117 6.19 30.28 -11.34
CA LEU A 117 7.15 29.19 -11.51
C LEU A 117 8.29 29.56 -12.49
N ALA A 118 8.05 30.49 -13.41
CA ALA A 118 9.06 30.99 -14.34
C ALA A 118 10.09 31.93 -13.67
N GLU A 119 9.72 32.67 -12.62
CA GLU A 119 10.63 33.60 -11.92
C GLU A 119 11.74 32.88 -11.13
N GLU A 120 11.52 31.63 -10.72
CA GLU A 120 12.42 30.89 -9.82
C GLU A 120 13.45 30.05 -10.57
N GLN A 121 13.14 29.59 -11.79
CA GLN A 121 14.12 28.97 -12.70
C GLN A 121 15.30 29.91 -13.04
N VAL A 122 15.11 31.23 -12.88
CA VAL A 122 16.17 32.23 -13.07
C VAL A 122 17.00 32.46 -11.80
N ALA A 123 16.46 32.14 -10.61
CA ALA A 123 17.12 32.39 -9.31
C ALA A 123 17.90 31.18 -8.77
N VAL A 124 17.47 29.96 -9.08
CA VAL A 124 18.07 28.71 -8.58
C VAL A 124 19.44 28.42 -9.21
N ASP A 125 19.75 29.00 -10.37
CA ASP A 125 21.06 28.84 -11.03
C ASP A 125 22.17 29.73 -10.43
N THR A 126 21.90 30.49 -9.35
CA THR A 126 22.82 31.54 -8.85
C THR A 126 23.34 31.45 -7.41
N ASP A 127 23.01 30.44 -6.60
CA ASP A 127 23.41 30.47 -5.17
C ASP A 127 24.14 29.19 -4.69
N ASP A 128 25.47 29.27 -4.63
CA ASP A 128 26.38 28.33 -3.97
C ASP A 128 26.59 28.78 -2.51
N CYS A 129 25.73 28.35 -1.58
CA CYS A 129 26.02 28.33 -0.14
C CYS A 129 24.83 27.73 0.63
N ASP A 130 25.07 26.70 1.47
CA ASP A 130 24.29 26.49 2.71
C ASP A 130 24.79 25.26 3.49
N THR A 131 25.42 25.48 4.64
CA THR A 131 25.70 24.44 5.64
C THR A 131 25.10 24.77 7.02
N GLU A 132 24.64 26.01 7.24
CA GLU A 132 24.12 26.44 8.56
C GLU A 132 22.60 26.25 8.72
N ALA A 133 21.83 26.21 7.63
CA ALA A 133 20.37 26.01 7.69
C ALA A 133 19.97 24.56 8.07
N ASP A 134 20.81 23.57 7.76
CA ASP A 134 20.56 22.15 8.07
C ASP A 134 20.62 21.85 9.58
N SER A 135 21.42 22.60 10.35
CA SER A 135 21.51 22.43 11.80
C SER A 135 20.26 22.93 12.53
N ALA A 136 19.62 24.00 12.06
CA ALA A 136 18.42 24.56 12.69
C ALA A 136 17.17 23.68 12.51
N LEU A 137 17.08 22.90 11.42
CA LEU A 137 15.97 21.97 11.16
C LEU A 137 16.06 20.68 11.97
N MET A 138 17.26 20.27 12.40
CA MET A 138 17.47 19.06 13.21
C MET A 138 17.12 19.25 14.70
N GLU A 139 17.37 20.42 15.29
CA GLU A 139 17.10 20.65 16.73
C GLU A 139 15.60 20.74 17.09
N ALA A 140 14.74 21.13 16.15
CA ALA A 140 13.29 21.20 16.37
C ALA A 140 12.57 19.83 16.33
N SER A 141 13.30 18.72 16.12
CA SER A 141 12.75 17.38 15.84
C SER A 141 12.32 16.58 17.09
N ALA A 142 12.62 17.03 18.31
CA ALA A 142 12.42 16.20 19.51
C ALA A 142 10.97 16.15 20.05
N ASP A 143 10.13 17.14 19.74
CA ASP A 143 8.90 17.39 20.52
C ASP A 143 7.56 17.22 19.78
N SER A 144 7.52 16.63 18.58
CA SER A 144 6.24 16.51 17.86
C SER A 144 5.37 15.30 18.28
N PRO A 145 4.06 15.46 18.54
CA PRO A 145 3.15 14.44 19.08
C PRO A 145 2.71 13.41 18.03
N ALA A 146 3.62 12.55 17.58
CA ALA A 146 3.36 11.58 16.52
C ALA A 146 2.60 10.30 16.96
N ALA A 147 2.14 10.19 18.21
CA ALA A 147 1.54 8.96 18.72
C ALA A 147 0.07 8.72 18.31
N ASP A 148 -0.68 9.76 17.93
CA ASP A 148 -2.13 9.65 17.69
C ASP A 148 -2.52 9.81 16.21
N ALA A 149 -1.55 9.87 15.29
CA ALA A 149 -1.85 9.98 13.87
C ALA A 149 -2.35 8.63 13.32
N PRO A 150 -3.51 8.59 12.61
CA PRO A 150 -4.06 7.36 12.05
C PRO A 150 -3.05 6.65 11.15
N THR A 151 -3.13 5.32 11.10
CA THR A 151 -2.17 4.48 10.38
C THR A 151 -2.09 4.91 8.91
N ARG A 152 -1.00 5.56 8.48
CA ARG A 152 -0.85 5.96 7.08
C ARG A 152 -0.43 4.75 6.26
N ILE A 153 -1.33 4.25 5.43
CA ILE A 153 -1.08 3.11 4.54
C ILE A 153 -1.06 3.63 3.11
N ILE A 154 0.04 3.42 2.42
CA ILE A 154 0.20 3.78 1.02
C ILE A 154 -0.40 2.65 0.19
N LEU A 155 -1.36 3.01 -0.67
CA LEU A 155 -2.07 2.08 -1.53
C LEU A 155 -1.34 1.98 -2.86
N VAL A 156 -1.03 0.77 -3.30
CA VAL A 156 -0.51 0.56 -4.66
C VAL A 156 -1.69 0.62 -5.63
N PRO A 157 -1.67 1.53 -6.62
CA PRO A 157 -2.76 1.66 -7.57
C PRO A 157 -2.94 0.34 -8.34
N PRO A 158 -4.17 -0.03 -8.70
CA PRO A 158 -4.38 -1.15 -9.61
C PRO A 158 -3.69 -0.88 -10.95
N PRO A 159 -3.33 -1.94 -11.70
CA PRO A 159 -2.78 -1.78 -13.04
C PRO A 159 -3.74 -0.99 -13.93
N ARG A 160 -3.20 -0.19 -14.86
CA ARG A 160 -4.03 0.57 -15.80
C ARG A 160 -4.66 -0.37 -16.82
N PRO A 161 -5.92 -0.14 -17.22
CA PRO A 161 -6.50 -0.88 -18.33
C PRO A 161 -5.77 -0.55 -19.63
N GLU A 162 -5.57 -1.56 -20.46
CA GLU A 162 -4.89 -1.46 -21.75
C GLU A 162 -5.85 -1.87 -22.87
N LYS A 163 -5.70 -1.28 -24.05
CA LYS A 163 -6.39 -1.69 -25.28
C LYS A 163 -5.38 -2.37 -26.20
N HIS A 164 -5.84 -3.37 -26.92
CA HIS A 164 -5.01 -4.17 -27.82
C HIS A 164 -5.76 -4.44 -29.12
N GLU A 165 -5.04 -4.51 -30.24
CA GLU A 165 -5.63 -4.72 -31.56
C GLU A 165 -6.01 -6.18 -31.82
N ASP A 166 -5.28 -7.11 -31.20
CA ASP A 166 -5.43 -8.55 -31.37
C ASP A 166 -5.81 -9.27 -30.07
N PHE A 167 -6.49 -10.42 -30.22
CA PHE A 167 -6.96 -11.22 -29.10
C PHE A 167 -5.83 -11.80 -28.23
N PRO A 168 -4.74 -12.37 -28.79
CA PRO A 168 -3.60 -12.83 -27.98
C PRO A 168 -3.05 -11.77 -27.02
N SER A 169 -2.77 -10.57 -27.52
CA SER A 169 -2.27 -9.45 -26.72
C SER A 169 -3.30 -8.99 -25.69
N LEU A 170 -4.58 -8.92 -26.08
CA LEU A 170 -5.67 -8.59 -25.15
C LEU A 170 -5.80 -9.62 -24.02
N LEU A 171 -5.72 -10.92 -24.33
CA LEU A 171 -5.83 -11.98 -23.33
C LEU A 171 -4.68 -11.89 -22.31
N ALA A 172 -3.45 -11.72 -22.79
CA ALA A 172 -2.28 -11.55 -21.92
C ALA A 172 -2.44 -10.30 -21.03
N ALA A 173 -2.83 -9.16 -21.60
CA ALA A 173 -3.10 -7.94 -20.85
C ALA A 173 -4.26 -8.07 -19.86
N ALA A 174 -5.32 -8.81 -20.20
CA ALA A 174 -6.44 -9.08 -19.32
C ALA A 174 -6.03 -9.98 -18.13
N LEU A 175 -5.17 -10.98 -18.36
CA LEU A 175 -4.59 -11.80 -17.29
C LEU A 175 -3.71 -10.96 -16.36
N ARG A 176 -2.79 -10.16 -16.92
CA ARG A 176 -1.96 -9.20 -16.15
C ARG A 176 -2.81 -8.24 -15.35
N TYR A 177 -3.87 -7.68 -15.95
CA TYR A 177 -4.78 -6.78 -15.25
C TYR A 177 -5.45 -7.48 -14.07
N ARG A 178 -6.02 -8.67 -14.28
CA ARG A 178 -6.72 -9.41 -13.23
C ARG A 178 -5.81 -9.82 -12.07
N VAL A 179 -4.64 -10.40 -12.39
CA VAL A 179 -3.63 -10.78 -11.41
C VAL A 179 -3.02 -9.56 -10.72
N GLY A 180 -2.76 -8.50 -11.49
CA GLY A 180 -2.25 -7.22 -11.02
C GLY A 180 -3.18 -6.54 -10.02
N VAL A 181 -4.50 -6.57 -10.25
CA VAL A 181 -5.51 -6.03 -9.32
C VAL A 181 -5.45 -6.70 -7.95
N ILE A 182 -5.18 -8.01 -7.91
CA ILE A 182 -5.06 -8.80 -6.68
C ILE A 182 -3.71 -8.56 -6.00
N THR A 183 -2.62 -8.66 -6.74
CA THR A 183 -1.27 -8.45 -6.19
C THR A 183 -1.09 -7.02 -5.66
N SER A 184 -1.59 -6.00 -6.38
CA SER A 184 -1.51 -4.61 -5.91
C SER A 184 -2.31 -4.34 -4.63
N TYR A 185 -3.33 -5.16 -4.32
CA TYR A 185 -4.01 -5.10 -3.03
C TYR A 185 -3.08 -5.55 -1.88
N PHE A 186 -2.27 -6.58 -2.07
CA PHE A 186 -1.34 -7.07 -1.05
C PHE A 186 -0.05 -6.23 -0.99
N GLN A 187 0.31 -5.48 -2.01
CA GLN A 187 1.53 -4.66 -2.05
C GLN A 187 1.44 -3.34 -1.28
N ARG A 188 0.42 -3.19 -0.43
CA ARG A 188 0.25 -2.03 0.45
C ARG A 188 1.30 -2.00 1.53
N TRP A 189 1.77 -0.81 1.86
CA TRP A 189 2.83 -0.64 2.84
C TRP A 189 2.60 0.59 3.72
N ASN A 190 3.21 0.54 4.89
CA ASN A 190 3.22 1.65 5.84
C ASN A 190 4.68 2.13 6.01
N PRO A 191 5.00 3.39 5.67
CA PRO A 191 6.37 3.91 5.79
C PRO A 191 6.91 3.94 7.22
N ARG A 192 6.03 3.83 8.22
CA ARG A 192 6.41 3.78 9.63
C ARG A 192 6.77 2.37 10.11
N VAL A 193 6.54 1.35 9.29
CA VAL A 193 6.81 -0.05 9.64
C VAL A 193 8.02 -0.52 8.84
N SER A 194 9.10 -0.80 9.55
CA SER A 194 10.29 -1.46 9.02
C SER A 194 10.51 -2.74 9.80
N ARG A 195 10.70 -3.86 9.10
CA ARG A 195 10.91 -5.18 9.70
C ARG A 195 12.19 -5.80 9.15
N VAL A 196 12.86 -6.59 9.97
CA VAL A 196 14.03 -7.39 9.57
C VAL A 196 13.63 -8.54 8.65
N MET A 197 12.44 -9.10 8.87
CA MET A 197 11.94 -10.19 8.04
C MET A 197 11.91 -9.77 6.56
N PRO A 198 12.25 -10.65 5.62
CA PRO A 198 12.02 -10.39 4.20
C PRO A 198 10.52 -10.29 3.90
N LEU A 199 10.13 -9.43 2.97
CA LEU A 199 8.72 -9.30 2.57
C LEU A 199 8.19 -10.63 2.01
N PRO A 200 7.01 -11.13 2.43
CA PRO A 200 6.37 -12.25 1.76
C PRO A 200 6.15 -11.90 0.29
N PHE A 201 6.39 -12.86 -0.62
CA PHE A 201 6.39 -12.61 -2.07
C PHE A 201 5.13 -11.90 -2.58
N LEU A 202 3.93 -12.20 -2.06
CA LEU A 202 2.70 -11.58 -2.52
C LEU A 202 2.58 -10.09 -2.14
N LEU A 203 3.29 -9.66 -1.09
CA LEU A 203 3.36 -8.26 -0.64
C LEU A 203 4.45 -7.48 -1.38
N ALA A 204 5.33 -8.14 -2.13
CA ALA A 204 6.45 -7.51 -2.82
C ALA A 204 6.04 -7.01 -4.22
N VAL A 205 6.36 -5.75 -4.54
CA VAL A 205 6.13 -5.17 -5.88
C VAL A 205 6.92 -5.91 -6.97
N PRO A 206 8.22 -6.21 -6.81
CA PRO A 206 9.00 -6.93 -7.83
C PRO A 206 8.44 -8.33 -8.16
N PHE A 207 7.79 -9.00 -7.20
CA PHE A 207 7.13 -10.27 -7.47
C PHE A 207 5.97 -10.11 -8.46
N GLY A 208 5.14 -9.06 -8.30
CA GLY A 208 4.04 -8.77 -9.21
C GLY A 208 4.52 -8.52 -10.65
N GLU A 209 5.64 -7.82 -10.83
CA GLU A 209 6.24 -7.57 -12.13
C GLU A 209 6.78 -8.85 -12.80
N ARG A 210 7.43 -9.72 -12.02
CA ARG A 210 7.89 -11.04 -12.49
C ARG A 210 6.72 -11.95 -12.83
N LEU A 211 5.66 -11.92 -12.03
CA LEU A 211 4.44 -12.67 -12.29
C LEU A 211 3.73 -12.18 -13.56
N ASN A 212 3.71 -10.87 -13.81
CA ASN A 212 3.16 -10.32 -15.06
C ASN A 212 3.92 -10.80 -16.30
N ARG A 213 5.27 -10.80 -16.25
CA ARG A 213 6.09 -11.39 -17.33
C ARG A 213 5.80 -12.87 -17.54
N LEU A 214 5.60 -13.63 -16.46
CA LEU A 214 5.19 -15.03 -16.56
C LEU A 214 3.81 -15.18 -17.25
N MET A 215 2.87 -14.25 -17.02
CA MET A 215 1.57 -14.29 -17.69
C MET A 215 1.75 -14.13 -19.20
N ASP A 216 2.57 -13.17 -19.64
CA ASP A 216 2.78 -12.88 -21.06
C ASP A 216 3.57 -13.99 -21.77
N GLU A 217 4.62 -14.51 -21.14
CA GLU A 217 5.58 -15.40 -21.80
C GLU A 217 5.21 -16.88 -21.71
N VAL A 218 4.42 -17.28 -20.70
CA VAL A 218 4.18 -18.71 -20.41
C VAL A 218 2.69 -19.03 -20.35
N ILE A 219 1.93 -18.33 -19.50
CA ILE A 219 0.54 -18.72 -19.23
C ILE A 219 -0.40 -18.37 -20.38
N ALA A 220 -0.36 -17.14 -20.88
CA ALA A 220 -1.23 -16.72 -21.99
C ALA A 220 -1.00 -17.55 -23.27
N PRO A 221 0.26 -17.81 -23.71
CA PRO A 221 0.51 -18.72 -24.83
C PRO A 221 -0.05 -20.13 -24.60
N ALA A 222 0.14 -20.70 -23.41
CA ALA A 222 -0.40 -22.03 -23.08
C ALA A 222 -1.93 -22.07 -23.10
N MET A 223 -2.60 -20.99 -22.70
CA MET A 223 -4.07 -20.86 -22.82
C MET A 223 -4.52 -20.76 -24.27
N LEU A 224 -3.77 -20.05 -25.14
CA LEU A 224 -4.07 -19.90 -26.56
C LEU A 224 -3.92 -21.21 -27.34
N ASP A 225 -3.17 -22.19 -26.84
CA ASP A 225 -3.16 -23.54 -27.44
C ASP A 225 -4.53 -24.23 -27.35
N SER A 226 -5.33 -23.87 -26.34
CA SER A 226 -6.64 -24.46 -26.08
C SER A 226 -7.60 -24.16 -27.23
N ARG A 227 -8.19 -25.20 -27.83
CA ARG A 227 -9.15 -25.05 -28.93
C ARG A 227 -10.34 -24.15 -28.57
N PRO A 228 -10.99 -24.31 -27.40
CA PRO A 228 -12.04 -23.39 -26.95
C PRO A 228 -11.64 -21.91 -26.94
N VAL A 229 -10.42 -21.59 -26.48
CA VAL A 229 -9.90 -20.21 -26.44
C VAL A 229 -9.63 -19.67 -27.85
N ARG A 230 -9.11 -20.50 -28.77
CA ARG A 230 -8.96 -20.12 -30.18
C ARG A 230 -10.29 -19.84 -30.88
N VAL A 231 -11.32 -20.63 -30.56
CA VAL A 231 -12.67 -20.38 -31.08
C VAL A 231 -13.21 -19.06 -30.56
N LEU A 232 -13.00 -18.75 -29.27
CA LEU A 232 -13.36 -17.45 -28.68
C LEU A 232 -12.66 -16.29 -29.42
N ALA A 233 -11.38 -16.43 -29.72
CA ALA A 233 -10.59 -15.42 -30.46
C ALA A 233 -11.25 -15.03 -31.79
N THR A 234 -11.82 -16.00 -32.52
CA THR A 234 -12.41 -15.78 -33.85
C THR A 234 -13.84 -15.25 -33.86
N ARG A 235 -14.57 -15.32 -32.75
CA ARG A 235 -16.02 -15.03 -32.71
C ARG A 235 -16.37 -13.57 -32.46
N HIS A 236 -15.42 -12.78 -31.98
CA HIS A 236 -15.65 -11.40 -31.57
C HIS A 236 -14.58 -10.46 -32.11
N VAL A 237 -14.94 -9.19 -32.22
CA VAL A 237 -14.02 -8.11 -32.58
C VAL A 237 -13.43 -7.55 -31.29
N TRP A 238 -12.13 -7.75 -31.09
CA TRP A 238 -11.45 -7.47 -29.81
C TRP A 238 -10.75 -6.11 -29.75
N ASN A 239 -10.56 -5.44 -30.89
CA ASN A 239 -9.72 -4.24 -31.04
C ASN A 239 -10.16 -3.00 -30.22
N GLN A 240 -11.38 -2.98 -29.67
CA GLN A 240 -11.88 -1.87 -28.85
C GLN A 240 -12.05 -2.23 -27.38
N MET A 241 -11.84 -3.50 -27.01
CA MET A 241 -12.06 -3.97 -25.65
C MET A 241 -10.87 -3.62 -24.76
N GLU A 242 -11.15 -3.07 -23.58
CA GLU A 242 -10.12 -2.86 -22.56
C GLU A 242 -9.89 -4.15 -21.76
N SER A 243 -8.65 -4.34 -21.30
CA SER A 243 -8.25 -5.49 -20.48
C SER A 243 -9.10 -5.66 -19.20
N LYS A 244 -9.65 -4.56 -18.67
CA LYS A 244 -10.56 -4.58 -17.51
C LYS A 244 -11.95 -5.17 -17.85
N ASP A 245 -12.45 -4.90 -19.05
CA ASP A 245 -13.82 -5.22 -19.47
C ASP A 245 -13.91 -6.67 -20.00
N PHE A 246 -12.77 -7.23 -20.40
CA PHE A 246 -12.64 -8.59 -20.91
C PHE A 246 -13.31 -9.66 -20.04
N TRP A 247 -13.07 -9.61 -18.73
CA TRP A 247 -13.60 -10.62 -17.80
C TRP A 247 -15.11 -10.48 -17.59
N THR A 248 -15.60 -9.25 -17.52
CA THR A 248 -17.04 -8.97 -17.44
C THR A 248 -17.75 -9.44 -18.70
N PHE A 249 -17.17 -9.19 -19.87
CA PHE A 249 -17.68 -9.72 -21.13
C PHE A 249 -17.70 -11.25 -21.13
N ALA A 250 -16.60 -11.89 -20.74
CA ALA A 250 -16.51 -13.35 -20.69
C ALA A 250 -17.54 -13.98 -19.74
N GLU A 251 -17.86 -13.31 -18.63
CA GLU A 251 -18.90 -13.73 -17.70
C GLU A 251 -20.30 -13.60 -18.31
N GLN A 252 -20.61 -12.45 -18.91
CA GLN A 252 -21.90 -12.18 -19.56
C GLN A 252 -22.19 -13.12 -20.74
N GLN A 253 -21.16 -13.49 -21.51
CA GLN A 253 -21.28 -14.38 -22.66
C GLN A 253 -21.12 -15.87 -22.32
N GLY A 254 -20.97 -16.23 -21.04
CA GLY A 254 -20.82 -17.63 -20.62
C GLY A 254 -19.52 -18.29 -21.09
N HIS A 255 -18.45 -17.52 -21.27
CA HIS A 255 -17.12 -18.00 -21.67
C HIS A 255 -16.18 -18.28 -20.48
N MET A 256 -16.60 -17.95 -19.26
CA MET A 256 -15.75 -18.09 -18.06
C MET A 256 -15.30 -19.52 -17.80
N ASP A 257 -16.15 -20.53 -18.00
CA ASP A 257 -15.77 -21.92 -17.70
C ASP A 257 -14.69 -22.43 -18.66
N CYS A 258 -14.79 -22.05 -19.93
CA CYS A 258 -13.76 -22.31 -20.94
C CYS A 258 -12.42 -21.66 -20.57
N LEU A 259 -12.44 -20.37 -20.18
CA LEU A 259 -11.23 -19.64 -19.80
C LEU A 259 -10.62 -20.20 -18.51
N ARG A 260 -11.44 -20.55 -17.51
CA ARG A 260 -10.99 -21.19 -16.27
C ARG A 260 -10.35 -22.54 -16.52
N LEU A 261 -10.94 -23.38 -17.38
CA LEU A 261 -10.36 -24.67 -17.74
C LEU A 261 -9.01 -24.49 -18.43
N ALA A 262 -8.92 -23.60 -19.44
CA ALA A 262 -7.66 -23.33 -20.13
C ALA A 262 -6.58 -22.77 -19.20
N TRP A 263 -6.97 -21.91 -18.27
CA TRP A 263 -6.09 -21.37 -17.23
C TRP A 263 -5.59 -22.46 -16.28
N GLN A 264 -6.48 -23.32 -15.78
CA GLN A 264 -6.09 -24.46 -14.93
C GLN A 264 -5.16 -25.42 -15.68
N ASP A 265 -5.43 -25.71 -16.95
CA ASP A 265 -4.58 -26.54 -17.79
C ASP A 265 -3.19 -25.92 -17.98
N ALA A 266 -3.10 -24.61 -18.20
CA ALA A 266 -1.83 -23.89 -18.31
C ALA A 266 -0.97 -24.04 -17.04
N TRP A 267 -1.58 -23.89 -15.86
CA TRP A 267 -0.89 -24.12 -14.58
C TRP A 267 -0.56 -25.59 -14.33
N ASN A 268 -1.45 -26.51 -14.70
CA ASN A 268 -1.22 -27.95 -14.55
C ASN A 268 -0.02 -28.45 -15.35
N ARG A 269 0.28 -27.84 -16.50
CA ARG A 269 1.51 -28.12 -17.28
C ARG A 269 2.80 -27.79 -16.52
N LEU A 270 2.72 -26.91 -15.52
CA LEU A 270 3.87 -26.51 -14.68
C LEU A 270 4.01 -27.39 -13.43
N ARG A 271 3.08 -28.31 -13.16
CA ARG A 271 3.14 -29.16 -11.96
C ARG A 271 4.20 -30.25 -12.07
N PRO A 272 4.81 -30.65 -10.94
CA PRO A 272 5.60 -31.88 -10.88
C PRO A 272 4.72 -33.10 -11.21
N HIS A 273 5.26 -34.02 -12.00
CA HIS A 273 4.57 -35.28 -12.33
C HIS A 273 4.92 -36.37 -11.31
N LEU A 274 3.90 -37.15 -10.94
CA LEU A 274 4.07 -38.39 -10.20
C LEU A 274 4.67 -39.43 -11.15
N MET A 275 5.88 -39.90 -10.86
CA MET A 275 6.51 -41.01 -11.55
C MET A 275 6.72 -42.16 -10.59
N THR A 276 6.30 -43.38 -10.96
CA THR A 276 6.62 -44.58 -10.18
C THR A 276 8.03 -45.03 -10.50
N ARG A 277 8.94 -44.95 -9.52
CA ARG A 277 10.31 -45.47 -9.63
C ARG A 277 10.51 -46.54 -8.56
N ALA A 278 10.83 -47.76 -9.00
CA ALA A 278 11.05 -48.92 -8.12
C ALA A 278 9.87 -49.20 -7.15
N GLY A 279 8.63 -49.10 -7.65
CA GLY A 279 7.42 -49.32 -6.83
C GLY A 279 7.01 -48.15 -5.94
N HIS A 280 7.83 -47.09 -5.83
CA HIS A 280 7.50 -45.87 -5.07
C HIS A 280 7.12 -44.72 -6.00
N GLN A 281 6.06 -43.98 -5.65
CA GLN A 281 5.70 -42.75 -6.35
C GLN A 281 6.63 -41.61 -5.92
N VAL A 282 7.39 -41.06 -6.86
CA VAL A 282 8.29 -39.93 -6.64
C VAL A 282 7.85 -38.78 -7.54
N LEU A 283 7.72 -37.58 -6.96
CA LEU A 283 7.47 -36.35 -7.71
C LEU A 283 8.75 -35.94 -8.45
N LYS A 284 8.75 -36.02 -9.79
CA LYS A 284 9.88 -35.56 -10.60
C LYS A 284 9.62 -34.13 -11.09
N SER A 285 10.59 -33.25 -10.85
CA SER A 285 10.57 -31.89 -11.41
C SER A 285 10.78 -31.98 -12.93
N HIS A 286 9.87 -31.37 -13.70
CA HIS A 286 10.02 -31.16 -15.15
C HIS A 286 10.77 -29.84 -15.42
N PRO A 287 11.47 -29.68 -16.57
CA PRO A 287 12.13 -28.42 -16.94
C PRO A 287 11.26 -27.17 -16.82
N ALA A 288 9.99 -27.24 -17.19
CA ALA A 288 9.05 -26.11 -17.08
C ALA A 288 8.87 -25.60 -15.64
N LEU A 289 8.89 -26.50 -14.64
CA LEU A 289 8.82 -26.11 -13.22
C LEU A 289 10.14 -25.49 -12.75
N ALA A 290 11.28 -25.93 -13.28
CA ALA A 290 12.57 -25.33 -12.98
C ALA A 290 12.65 -23.90 -13.54
N ASP A 291 12.17 -23.70 -14.78
CA ASP A 291 12.07 -22.40 -15.42
C ASP A 291 11.13 -21.45 -14.65
N LEU A 292 9.93 -21.93 -14.26
CA LEU A 292 9.01 -21.18 -13.40
C LEU A 292 9.69 -20.69 -12.11
N ARG A 293 10.41 -21.58 -11.43
CA ARG A 293 11.14 -21.24 -10.20
C ARG A 293 12.21 -20.19 -10.44
N ALA A 294 12.97 -20.30 -11.53
CA ALA A 294 14.01 -19.34 -11.86
C ALA A 294 13.44 -17.94 -12.15
N ARG A 295 12.34 -17.86 -12.90
CA ARG A 295 11.68 -16.60 -13.27
C ARG A 295 11.12 -15.84 -12.05
N LEU A 296 10.57 -16.58 -11.10
CA LEU A 296 9.98 -16.02 -9.88
C LEU A 296 10.95 -15.91 -8.70
N ALA A 297 12.18 -16.41 -8.79
CA ALA A 297 13.17 -16.26 -7.72
C ALA A 297 13.70 -14.81 -7.66
N SER A 298 13.75 -14.24 -6.45
CA SER A 298 14.42 -12.97 -6.13
C SER A 298 14.91 -12.99 -4.69
N GLU A 299 15.92 -12.18 -4.39
CA GLU A 299 16.39 -11.95 -3.01
C GLU A 299 15.54 -10.90 -2.28
N ASP A 300 14.79 -10.08 -3.02
CA ASP A 300 13.97 -8.98 -2.48
C ASP A 300 12.75 -9.44 -1.68
N TYR A 301 12.42 -10.73 -1.73
CA TYR A 301 11.25 -11.27 -1.07
C TYR A 301 11.38 -12.75 -0.70
N ALA A 302 10.62 -13.16 0.32
CA ALA A 302 10.48 -14.53 0.76
C ALA A 302 9.46 -15.28 -0.11
N LEU A 303 9.95 -16.17 -0.96
CA LEU A 303 9.16 -17.10 -1.76
C LEU A 303 9.45 -18.55 -1.33
N PRO A 304 8.45 -19.33 -0.88
CA PRO A 304 8.65 -20.77 -0.65
C PRO A 304 9.00 -21.48 -1.95
N ARG A 305 9.65 -22.64 -1.83
CA ARG A 305 9.95 -23.47 -3.01
C ARG A 305 8.67 -23.83 -3.74
N ILE A 306 8.49 -23.31 -4.95
CA ILE A 306 7.28 -23.53 -5.75
C ILE A 306 7.07 -25.02 -5.99
N GLY A 307 5.96 -25.54 -5.46
CA GLY A 307 5.44 -26.88 -5.72
C GLY A 307 3.96 -26.83 -6.10
N ASN A 308 3.23 -27.92 -5.84
CA ASN A 308 1.80 -27.99 -6.14
C ASN A 308 1.00 -26.91 -5.42
N ARG A 309 1.32 -26.66 -4.15
CA ARG A 309 0.58 -25.70 -3.31
C ARG A 309 0.71 -24.27 -3.81
N GLU A 310 1.91 -23.86 -4.20
CA GLU A 310 2.17 -22.52 -4.75
C GLU A 310 1.52 -22.37 -6.12
N ILE A 311 1.53 -23.44 -6.95
CA ILE A 311 0.79 -23.46 -8.21
C ILE A 311 -0.72 -23.36 -7.95
N ASP A 312 -1.27 -24.07 -6.95
CA ASP A 312 -2.68 -23.97 -6.57
C ASP A 312 -3.05 -22.53 -6.21
N LEU A 313 -2.24 -21.88 -5.37
CA LEU A 313 -2.42 -20.48 -5.00
C LEU A 313 -2.42 -19.57 -6.23
N LEU A 314 -1.40 -19.64 -7.08
CA LEU A 314 -1.29 -18.76 -8.25
C LEU A 314 -2.43 -19.03 -9.25
N SER A 315 -2.82 -20.29 -9.42
CA SER A 315 -3.96 -20.68 -10.27
C SER A 315 -5.31 -20.22 -9.71
N SER A 316 -5.41 -19.92 -8.41
CA SER A 316 -6.68 -19.46 -7.84
C SER A 316 -6.97 -17.97 -8.05
N PHE A 317 -6.05 -17.19 -8.64
CA PHE A 317 -6.25 -15.75 -8.86
C PHE A 317 -7.37 -15.38 -9.85
N LEU A 318 -7.86 -16.34 -10.66
CA LEU A 318 -9.06 -16.13 -11.47
C LEU A 318 -10.37 -16.46 -10.71
N ASP A 319 -10.28 -17.05 -9.52
CA ASP A 319 -11.47 -17.40 -8.76
C ASP A 319 -12.16 -16.15 -8.19
N PRO A 320 -13.51 -16.13 -8.13
CA PRO A 320 -14.25 -15.03 -7.54
C PRO A 320 -13.90 -14.75 -6.07
N ALA A 321 -13.39 -15.76 -5.35
CA ALA A 321 -12.94 -15.63 -3.96
C ALA A 321 -11.79 -14.62 -3.79
N TYR A 322 -11.03 -14.34 -4.87
CA TYR A 322 -9.96 -13.33 -4.88
C TYR A 322 -10.43 -11.97 -5.40
N ALA A 323 -11.74 -11.73 -5.48
CA ALA A 323 -12.24 -10.41 -5.83
C ALA A 323 -11.72 -9.35 -4.85
N ARG A 324 -11.24 -8.23 -5.41
CA ARG A 324 -10.68 -7.14 -4.61
C ARG A 324 -11.69 -6.54 -3.64
N THR A 325 -12.97 -6.42 -4.02
CA THR A 325 -13.98 -5.76 -3.17
C THR A 325 -14.15 -6.44 -1.79
N PRO A 326 -14.36 -7.77 -1.68
CA PRO A 326 -14.32 -8.46 -0.40
C PRO A 326 -13.03 -8.25 0.40
N LEU A 327 -11.87 -8.24 -0.28
CA LEU A 327 -10.57 -8.00 0.36
C LEU A 327 -10.49 -6.59 0.97
N GLU A 328 -10.94 -5.56 0.25
CA GLU A 328 -10.99 -4.17 0.75
C GLU A 328 -11.90 -4.01 1.96
N GLN A 329 -13.04 -4.70 1.97
CA GLN A 329 -13.96 -4.72 3.12
C GLN A 329 -13.31 -5.37 4.33
N ALA A 330 -12.66 -6.51 4.15
CA ALA A 330 -11.92 -7.20 5.20
C ALA A 330 -10.76 -6.33 5.73
N TRP A 331 -10.00 -5.69 4.84
CA TRP A 331 -8.92 -4.77 5.22
C TRP A 331 -9.41 -3.60 6.07
N THR A 332 -10.49 -2.97 5.62
CA THR A 332 -11.09 -1.83 6.32
C THR A 332 -11.50 -2.23 7.74
N LYS A 333 -12.15 -3.39 7.88
CA LYS A 333 -12.52 -3.94 9.19
C LYS A 333 -11.28 -4.24 10.05
N LEU A 334 -10.28 -4.92 9.50
CA LEU A 334 -9.05 -5.25 10.23
C LEU A 334 -8.33 -4.00 10.73
N ARG A 335 -8.22 -2.97 9.88
CA ARG A 335 -7.62 -1.69 10.24
C ARG A 335 -8.41 -0.97 11.33
N GLN A 336 -9.74 -0.91 11.21
CA GLN A 336 -10.59 -0.30 12.22
C GLN A 336 -10.45 -1.01 13.57
N THR A 337 -10.48 -2.34 13.58
CA THR A 337 -10.30 -3.12 14.81
C THR A 337 -8.92 -2.89 15.43
N TYR A 338 -7.86 -2.81 14.60
CA TYR A 338 -6.52 -2.48 15.07
C TYR A 338 -6.45 -1.08 15.71
N GLU A 339 -7.00 -0.07 15.04
CA GLU A 339 -7.03 1.31 15.56
C GLU A 339 -7.86 1.41 16.85
N GLN A 340 -8.97 0.67 16.95
CA GLN A 340 -9.78 0.57 18.17
C GLN A 340 -9.04 -0.09 19.34
N GLU A 341 -8.23 -1.12 19.09
CA GLU A 341 -7.43 -1.76 20.15
C GLU A 341 -6.36 -0.83 20.73
N LEU A 342 -5.83 0.09 19.92
CA LEU A 342 -4.84 1.08 20.35
C LEU A 342 -5.47 2.22 21.15
N ASP A 343 -6.57 2.80 20.66
CA ASP A 343 -7.24 3.93 21.31
C ASP A 343 -8.47 3.49 22.12
N ARG A 344 -8.19 3.02 23.33
CA ARG A 344 -9.27 2.69 24.28
C ARG A 344 -10.04 3.91 24.76
N ARG A 345 -9.59 5.16 24.57
CA ARG A 345 -10.26 6.35 25.14
C ARG A 345 -11.44 6.80 24.28
N VAL A 346 -11.35 6.63 22.97
CA VAL A 346 -12.41 7.02 22.02
C VAL A 346 -13.45 5.92 21.83
N TYR A 347 -13.08 4.64 22.01
CA TYR A 347 -13.91 3.48 21.69
C TYR A 347 -14.30 2.61 22.91
N GLN A 348 -14.47 3.24 24.08
CA GLN A 348 -14.45 2.64 25.43
C GLN A 348 -15.32 1.39 25.69
N ASP A 349 -16.32 1.08 24.86
CA ASP A 349 -17.21 -0.07 25.09
C ASP A 349 -17.03 -1.27 24.15
N GLN A 350 -16.28 -1.16 23.05
CA GLN A 350 -16.18 -2.26 22.04
C GLN A 350 -14.78 -2.86 21.86
N ALA A 351 -13.71 -2.16 22.27
CA ALA A 351 -12.34 -2.59 22.03
C ALA A 351 -11.86 -3.62 23.06
N ARG A 352 -12.26 -4.90 22.90
CA ARG A 352 -11.72 -6.01 23.67
C ARG A 352 -10.31 -6.37 23.17
N ALA A 353 -9.38 -6.63 24.09
CA ALA A 353 -8.07 -7.19 23.74
C ALA A 353 -8.23 -8.52 22.98
N GLY A 354 -7.65 -8.60 21.78
CA GLY A 354 -7.75 -9.78 20.90
C GLY A 354 -8.86 -9.70 19.86
N ALA A 355 -9.62 -8.59 19.80
CA ALA A 355 -10.59 -8.34 18.74
C ALA A 355 -9.95 -8.37 17.33
N LEU A 356 -8.71 -7.89 17.16
CA LEU A 356 -8.00 -7.96 15.89
C LEU A 356 -7.71 -9.40 15.49
N ARG A 357 -7.23 -10.21 16.45
CA ARG A 357 -7.00 -11.65 16.25
C ARG A 357 -8.30 -12.34 15.83
N ASP A 358 -9.39 -12.06 16.52
CA ASP A 358 -10.69 -12.66 16.23
C ASP A 358 -11.22 -12.19 14.86
N SER A 359 -10.96 -10.94 14.48
CA SER A 359 -11.27 -10.39 13.14
C SER A 359 -10.44 -11.07 12.03
N LEU A 360 -9.16 -11.36 12.28
CA LEU A 360 -8.32 -12.14 11.36
C LEU A 360 -8.81 -13.58 11.22
N LEU A 361 -9.20 -14.24 12.32
CA LEU A 361 -9.77 -15.59 12.29
C LEU A 361 -11.07 -15.63 11.48
N ALA A 362 -11.92 -14.59 11.61
CA ALA A 362 -13.13 -14.47 10.81
C ALA A 362 -12.85 -14.38 9.30
N CYS A 363 -11.66 -13.91 8.88
CA CYS A 363 -11.27 -13.86 7.46
C CYS A 363 -11.03 -15.26 6.86
N PHE A 364 -10.80 -16.30 7.67
CA PHE A 364 -10.65 -17.69 7.17
C PHE A 364 -11.98 -18.34 6.73
N GLN A 365 -13.12 -17.71 6.99
CA GLN A 365 -14.43 -18.22 6.56
C GLN A 365 -14.77 -17.82 5.11
N PRO A 366 -14.71 -16.54 4.70
CA PRO A 366 -15.05 -16.13 3.34
C PRO A 366 -13.90 -16.31 2.33
N PHE A 367 -12.65 -16.46 2.79
CA PHE A 367 -11.48 -16.56 1.93
C PHE A 367 -10.84 -17.94 1.97
N THR A 368 -10.04 -18.25 0.94
CA THR A 368 -9.15 -19.41 0.97
C THR A 368 -8.11 -19.24 2.09
N ASN A 369 -7.65 -20.35 2.69
CA ASN A 369 -6.63 -20.28 3.73
C ASN A 369 -5.41 -19.45 3.32
N PRO A 370 -4.81 -19.63 2.11
CA PRO A 370 -3.67 -18.83 1.70
C PRO A 370 -3.94 -17.33 1.69
N THR A 371 -5.11 -16.91 1.21
CA THR A 371 -5.52 -15.50 1.20
C THR A 371 -5.55 -14.93 2.61
N ALA A 372 -6.18 -15.65 3.54
CA ALA A 372 -6.27 -15.23 4.94
C ALA A 372 -4.90 -15.23 5.65
N GLU A 373 -4.00 -16.15 5.29
CA GLU A 373 -2.61 -16.12 5.76
C GLU A 373 -1.86 -14.87 5.26
N PHE A 374 -2.00 -14.51 3.99
CA PHE A 374 -1.40 -13.29 3.45
C PHE A 374 -2.02 -12.02 4.03
N LEU A 375 -3.31 -12.02 4.41
CA LEU A 375 -3.90 -10.93 5.17
C LEU A 375 -3.26 -10.78 6.55
N ALA A 376 -3.00 -11.88 7.26
CA ALA A 376 -2.32 -11.84 8.55
C ALA A 376 -0.88 -11.27 8.42
N MET A 377 -0.14 -11.72 7.40
CA MET A 377 1.19 -11.17 7.10
C MET A 377 1.12 -9.70 6.67
N LEU A 378 0.09 -9.30 5.91
CA LEU A 378 -0.14 -7.91 5.51
C LEU A 378 -0.37 -7.00 6.72
N CYS A 379 -1.15 -7.46 7.71
CA CYS A 379 -1.33 -6.74 8.97
C CYS A 379 0.01 -6.55 9.69
N TYR A 380 0.83 -7.59 9.83
CA TYR A 380 2.16 -7.47 10.44
C TYR A 380 3.05 -6.41 9.78
N TRP A 381 3.01 -6.33 8.45
CA TRP A 381 3.79 -5.37 7.65
C TRP A 381 3.23 -3.96 7.61
N ASN A 382 1.98 -3.74 8.02
CA ASN A 382 1.34 -2.42 7.93
C ASN A 382 0.95 -1.83 9.28
N PHE A 383 0.84 -2.63 10.33
CA PHE A 383 0.39 -2.20 11.65
C PHE A 383 1.58 -2.16 12.62
N PRO A 384 2.05 -0.97 13.03
CA PRO A 384 3.28 -0.79 13.82
C PRO A 384 3.37 -1.62 15.11
N HIS A 385 2.24 -1.88 15.77
CA HIS A 385 2.20 -2.58 17.06
C HIS A 385 2.01 -4.09 16.96
N LEU A 386 1.82 -4.65 15.76
CA LEU A 386 1.84 -6.10 15.60
C LEU A 386 3.28 -6.58 15.52
N THR A 387 3.62 -7.59 16.30
CA THR A 387 4.95 -8.21 16.35
C THR A 387 4.93 -9.60 15.75
N LEU A 388 6.12 -10.17 15.53
CA LEU A 388 6.22 -11.58 15.18
C LEU A 388 5.63 -12.50 16.27
N SER A 389 5.76 -12.13 17.54
CA SER A 389 5.14 -12.83 18.67
C SER A 389 3.60 -12.92 18.54
N PHE A 390 2.95 -11.88 18.02
CA PHE A 390 1.53 -11.93 17.68
C PHE A 390 1.23 -12.99 16.60
N LEU A 391 2.00 -13.01 15.50
CA LEU A 391 1.80 -13.99 14.43
C LEU A 391 2.06 -15.43 14.92
N THR A 392 3.09 -15.64 15.73
CA THR A 392 3.37 -16.93 16.37
C THR A 392 2.20 -17.38 17.24
N ALA A 393 1.68 -16.50 18.12
CA ALA A 393 0.51 -16.79 18.93
C ALA A 393 -0.74 -17.03 18.07
N PHE A 394 -0.90 -16.31 16.96
CA PHE A 394 -1.99 -16.48 16.00
C PHE A 394 -2.03 -17.90 15.44
N THR A 395 -0.86 -18.50 15.15
CA THR A 395 -0.79 -19.86 14.60
C THR A 395 -1.43 -20.91 15.50
N HIS A 396 -1.42 -20.74 16.82
CA HIS A 396 -1.99 -21.70 17.78
C HIS A 396 -3.52 -21.86 17.64
N ASN A 397 -4.21 -20.89 17.04
CA ASN A 397 -5.65 -20.99 16.75
C ASN A 397 -5.96 -21.99 15.62
N HIS A 398 -4.94 -22.38 14.84
CA HIS A 398 -5.10 -23.28 13.70
C HIS A 398 -4.66 -24.73 13.98
N GLY A 399 -4.23 -25.05 15.21
CA GLY A 399 -3.91 -26.43 15.57
C GLY A 399 -3.12 -26.56 16.87
N THR A 400 -3.30 -27.70 17.55
CA THR A 400 -2.61 -27.97 18.84
C THR A 400 -1.14 -28.32 18.63
N ASN A 401 -0.81 -28.97 17.52
CA ASN A 401 0.56 -29.35 17.16
C ASN A 401 1.02 -28.69 15.85
N ARG A 402 2.34 -28.74 15.61
CA ARG A 402 2.98 -28.09 14.45
C ARG A 402 2.46 -28.65 13.11
N GLU A 403 2.21 -29.96 13.02
CA GLU A 403 1.74 -30.61 11.79
C GLU A 403 0.34 -30.15 11.39
N GLN A 404 -0.59 -30.07 12.35
CA GLN A 404 -1.93 -29.51 12.14
C GLN A 404 -1.87 -28.06 11.66
N ARG A 405 -1.01 -27.24 12.30
CA ARG A 405 -0.81 -25.84 11.89
C ARG A 405 -0.26 -25.77 10.47
N LEU A 406 0.78 -26.54 10.14
CA LEU A 406 1.37 -26.59 8.80
C LEU A 406 0.36 -27.02 7.72
N ARG A 407 -0.59 -27.89 8.05
CA ARG A 407 -1.66 -28.28 7.13
C ARG A 407 -2.66 -27.16 6.87
N ARG A 408 -2.98 -26.35 7.89
CA ARG A 408 -4.01 -25.29 7.79
C ARG A 408 -3.47 -23.96 7.30
N ILE A 409 -2.31 -23.56 7.79
CA ILE A 409 -1.64 -22.29 7.52
C ILE A 409 -0.18 -22.49 7.06
N PRO A 410 0.03 -23.18 5.94
CA PRO A 410 1.36 -23.55 5.48
C PRO A 410 2.31 -22.38 5.18
N TYR A 411 1.79 -21.28 4.61
CA TYR A 411 2.59 -20.13 4.20
C TYR A 411 3.06 -19.34 5.41
N LEU A 412 2.17 -19.10 6.37
CA LEU A 412 2.50 -18.41 7.60
C LEU A 412 3.50 -19.23 8.45
N MET A 413 3.28 -20.55 8.55
CA MET A 413 4.21 -21.44 9.27
C MET A 413 5.60 -21.44 8.61
N TRP A 414 5.66 -21.59 7.28
CA TRP A 414 6.94 -21.54 6.56
C TRP A 414 7.65 -20.19 6.74
N TYR A 415 6.90 -19.08 6.73
CA TYR A 415 7.44 -17.75 6.90
C TYR A 415 8.01 -17.53 8.31
N LEU A 416 7.36 -18.07 9.34
CA LEU A 416 7.83 -18.00 10.73
C LEU A 416 8.98 -18.97 11.05
N ASP A 417 9.14 -20.05 10.28
CA ASP A 417 10.26 -21.00 10.42
C ASP A 417 11.57 -20.49 9.78
N ARG A 418 11.57 -19.28 9.23
CA ARG A 418 12.75 -18.68 8.61
C ARG A 418 13.82 -18.30 9.65
N PRO A 419 15.12 -18.35 9.30
CA PRO A 419 16.18 -18.03 10.25
C PRO A 419 16.12 -16.57 10.75
N GLU A 420 15.62 -15.64 9.92
CA GLU A 420 15.48 -14.23 10.30
C GLU A 420 14.39 -14.00 11.38
N ALA A 421 13.51 -14.98 11.62
CA ALA A 421 12.40 -14.87 12.56
C ALA A 421 12.87 -14.69 14.01
N GLU A 422 13.95 -15.34 14.40
CA GLU A 422 14.48 -15.25 15.77
C GLU A 422 14.99 -13.83 16.07
N GLN A 423 15.73 -13.24 15.13
CA GLN A 423 16.18 -11.86 15.22
C GLN A 423 15.00 -10.89 15.20
N ALA A 424 14.06 -11.08 14.28
CA ALA A 424 12.90 -10.21 14.17
C ALA A 424 12.02 -10.21 15.43
N LEU A 425 11.91 -11.34 16.12
CA LEU A 425 11.19 -11.44 17.39
C LEU A 425 11.81 -10.56 18.48
N VAL A 426 13.14 -10.59 18.62
CA VAL A 426 13.88 -9.77 19.59
C VAL A 426 13.72 -8.28 19.27
N GLU A 427 13.86 -7.89 18.00
CA GLU A 427 13.76 -6.49 17.59
C GLU A 427 12.34 -5.93 17.70
N ASP A 428 11.33 -6.71 17.30
CA ASP A 428 9.92 -6.33 17.41
C ASP A 428 9.52 -6.13 18.89
N ASP A 429 9.93 -7.05 19.78
CA ASP A 429 9.62 -6.96 21.20
C ASP A 429 10.33 -5.76 21.86
N ALA A 430 11.59 -5.49 21.49
CA ALA A 430 12.31 -4.30 21.95
C ALA A 430 11.66 -2.99 21.47
N LEU A 431 11.13 -2.96 20.25
CA LEU A 431 10.41 -1.81 19.71
C LEU A 431 9.09 -1.58 20.47
N VAL A 432 8.31 -2.63 20.71
CA VAL A 432 7.07 -2.53 21.49
C VAL A 432 7.35 -2.09 22.92
N GLU A 433 8.40 -2.59 23.55
CA GLU A 433 8.79 -2.17 24.89
C GLU A 433 9.19 -0.69 24.93
N LYS A 434 10.01 -0.24 23.97
CA LYS A 434 10.42 1.17 23.84
C LYS A 434 9.20 2.09 23.65
N VAL A 435 8.25 1.70 22.80
CA VAL A 435 7.03 2.47 22.57
C VAL A 435 6.15 2.49 23.82
N SER A 436 6.00 1.36 24.51
CA SER A 436 5.24 1.24 25.76
C SER A 436 5.82 2.10 26.88
N ARG A 437 7.16 2.10 27.04
CA ARG A 437 7.87 2.95 28.00
C ARG A 437 7.65 4.44 27.69
N ARG A 438 7.72 4.85 26.42
CA ARG A 438 7.45 6.23 26.00
C ARG A 438 6.00 6.65 26.28
N ALA A 439 5.04 5.78 26.01
CA ALA A 439 3.63 6.05 26.29
C ALA A 439 3.37 6.17 27.80
N ALA A 440 3.99 5.31 28.61
CA ALA A 440 3.90 5.37 30.08
C ALA A 440 4.50 6.68 30.63
N LEU A 441 5.68 7.09 30.15
CA LEU A 441 6.32 8.34 30.54
C LEU A 441 5.44 9.55 30.20
N ARG A 442 4.85 9.59 29.00
CA ARG A 442 3.92 10.67 28.61
C ARG A 442 2.68 10.71 29.49
N LYS A 443 2.11 9.55 29.84
CA LYS A 443 0.96 9.49 30.74
C LYS A 443 1.32 9.99 32.14
N GLN A 444 2.54 9.73 32.61
CA GLN A 444 3.03 10.26 33.86
C GLN A 444 3.21 11.77 33.80
N GLN A 445 3.87 12.29 32.76
CA GLN A 445 4.04 13.74 32.55
C GLN A 445 2.71 14.48 32.49
N ALA A 446 1.73 13.96 31.74
CA ALA A 446 0.40 14.55 31.65
C ALA A 446 -0.33 14.57 33.01
N ARG A 447 -0.13 13.55 33.85
CA ARG A 447 -0.70 13.52 35.22
C ARG A 447 -0.02 14.55 36.13
N GLU A 448 1.31 14.64 36.06
CA GLU A 448 2.07 15.63 36.84
C GLU A 448 1.74 17.07 36.41
N GLU A 449 1.47 17.30 35.13
CA GLU A 449 0.99 18.60 34.61
C GLU A 449 -0.44 18.91 35.09
N GLU A 450 -1.34 17.92 35.09
CA GLU A 450 -2.70 18.07 35.60
C GLU A 450 -2.71 18.36 37.11
N GLU A 451 -1.87 17.66 37.89
CA GLU A 451 -1.69 17.92 39.32
C GLU A 451 -1.10 19.32 39.57
N ARG A 452 -0.05 19.71 38.83
CA ARG A 452 0.50 21.08 38.90
C ARG A 452 -0.54 22.15 38.56
N ALA A 453 -1.39 21.90 37.56
CA ALA A 453 -2.47 22.82 37.18
C ALA A 453 -3.55 22.92 38.28
N ARG A 454 -3.86 21.81 38.95
CA ARG A 454 -4.79 21.76 40.11
C ARG A 454 -4.23 22.49 41.33
N ASP A 455 -2.96 22.29 41.65
CA ASP A 455 -2.33 22.97 42.78
C ASP A 455 -2.21 24.48 42.54
N ALA A 456 -1.91 24.90 41.32
CA ALA A 456 -1.89 26.32 40.94
C ALA A 456 -3.27 26.98 41.06
N THR A 457 -4.35 26.25 40.77
CA THR A 457 -5.72 26.77 40.95
C THR A 457 -6.14 26.86 42.42
N LEU A 458 -5.71 25.92 43.26
CA LEU A 458 -5.98 25.94 44.70
C LEU A 458 -5.13 26.98 45.45
N GLY A 459 -3.87 27.17 45.08
CA GLY A 459 -2.96 28.16 45.67
C GLY A 459 -3.34 29.62 45.39
N GLY A 460 -4.14 29.89 44.36
CA GLY A 460 -4.70 31.20 44.05
C GLY A 460 -5.87 31.63 44.96
N VAL A 461 -6.45 30.69 45.74
CA VAL A 461 -7.50 30.98 46.72
C VAL A 461 -6.83 31.45 48.03
N SER A 462 -6.21 32.63 47.97
CA SER A 462 -5.79 33.35 49.17
C SER A 462 -7.05 33.80 49.92
N TRP A 463 -7.35 33.13 51.03
CA TRP A 463 -8.36 33.57 51.98
C TRP A 463 -7.90 34.92 52.57
N LYS A 464 -8.33 36.03 51.97
CA LYS A 464 -8.26 37.34 52.59
C LYS A 464 -9.16 37.30 53.82
N ALA A 465 -8.54 37.15 54.99
CA ALA A 465 -9.16 37.34 56.29
C ALA A 465 -9.48 38.81 56.53
#